data_AF-M1VMH7-F1
#
_entry.id   AF-M1VMH7-F1
#
_cell.length_a   1.000
_cell.length_b   1.000
_cell.length_c   1.000
_cell.angle_alpha   90.00
_cell.angle_beta   90.00
_cell.angle_gamma   90.00
#
_symmetry.space_group_name_H-M   'P 1'
#
loop_
_entity.id
_entity.type
_entity.pdbx_description
1 polymer ?
#
loop_
_entity_poly.entity_id
_entity_poly.type
_entity_poly.pdbx_seq_one_letter_code
_entity_poly.pdbx_strand_id
1 'polypeptide(L)'
;MCRHKTRGRMCPSYVAGLIGPGDRKSVQPMAARDGAVSHDQLHHVVANGVWNTEPLEVALLREADTQTGGEDAWLIIDDTALPKKGRGLVGVTPQYASALGKNANCQTLVSLTLASREVPLIVERCVE
;
A
#
# COMPACT_ATOMS: atom_id res chain seq x y z
N MET A 1 -8.84 1.64 -8.25
CA MET A 1 -9.65 0.60 -8.95
C MET A 1 -9.00 0.20 -10.29
N CYS A 2 -8.86 -1.10 -10.57
CA CYS A 2 -8.30 -1.60 -11.85
C CYS A 2 -9.24 -1.28 -13.02
N ARG A 3 -8.74 -0.66 -14.10
CA ARG A 3 -9.57 -0.25 -15.26
C ARG A 3 -10.15 -1.43 -16.07
N HIS A 4 -9.57 -2.62 -15.99
CA HIS A 4 -10.04 -3.78 -16.76
C HIS A 4 -11.12 -4.57 -16.01
N LYS A 5 -12.35 -4.58 -16.51
CA LYS A 5 -13.55 -5.13 -15.81
C LYS A 5 -13.38 -6.54 -15.24
N THR A 6 -12.83 -7.48 -16.02
CA THR A 6 -12.61 -8.88 -15.57
C THR A 6 -11.61 -8.97 -14.42
N ARG A 7 -10.58 -8.10 -14.39
CA ARG A 7 -9.54 -8.08 -13.35
C ARG A 7 -10.01 -7.28 -12.14
N GLY A 8 -10.83 -6.25 -12.35
CA GLY A 8 -11.52 -5.53 -11.28
C GLY A 8 -12.40 -6.44 -10.43
N ARG A 9 -13.07 -7.42 -11.04
CA ARG A 9 -13.85 -8.45 -10.31
C ARG A 9 -13.01 -9.33 -9.39
N MET A 10 -11.71 -9.51 -9.69
CA MET A 10 -10.79 -10.30 -8.87
C MET A 10 -10.07 -9.48 -7.79
N CYS A 11 -10.16 -8.15 -7.85
CA CYS A 11 -9.54 -7.26 -6.88
C CYS A 11 -10.00 -7.52 -5.43
N PRO A 12 -11.30 -7.77 -5.14
CA PRO A 12 -11.74 -8.12 -3.79
C PRO A 12 -11.07 -9.39 -3.26
N SER A 13 -10.90 -10.42 -4.08
CA SER A 13 -10.20 -11.65 -3.66
C SER A 13 -8.73 -11.41 -3.34
N TYR A 14 -8.06 -10.56 -4.12
CA TYR A 14 -6.68 -10.16 -3.84
C TYR A 14 -6.57 -9.38 -2.52
N VAL A 15 -7.46 -8.40 -2.30
CA VAL A 15 -7.51 -7.63 -1.04
C VAL A 15 -7.83 -8.54 0.15
N ALA A 16 -8.80 -9.45 0.00
CA ALA A 16 -9.14 -10.45 1.01
C ALA A 16 -7.93 -11.34 1.36
N GLY A 17 -7.12 -11.73 0.37
CA GLY A 17 -5.88 -12.46 0.60
C GLY A 17 -4.85 -11.68 1.42
N LEU A 18 -4.75 -10.36 1.22
CA LEU A 18 -3.83 -9.49 1.97
C LEU A 18 -4.24 -9.32 3.43
N ILE A 19 -5.53 -9.05 3.69
CA ILE A 19 -6.06 -8.82 5.05
C ILE A 19 -6.40 -10.12 5.80
N GLY A 20 -6.64 -11.21 5.06
CA GLY A 20 -7.00 -12.51 5.60
C GLY A 20 -5.85 -13.23 6.30
N PRO A 21 -6.13 -14.37 6.96
CA PRO A 21 -5.16 -15.10 7.78
C PRO A 21 -3.96 -15.62 6.96
N GLY A 22 -2.79 -15.71 7.60
CA GLY A 22 -1.57 -16.32 7.03
C GLY A 22 -0.35 -15.41 7.07
N ASP A 23 0.81 -15.98 7.39
CA ASP A 23 2.05 -15.25 7.68
C ASP A 23 2.67 -14.60 6.44
N ARG A 24 2.54 -15.25 5.28
CA ARG A 24 3.06 -14.75 4.00
C ARG A 24 1.93 -14.22 3.13
N LYS A 25 2.07 -12.96 2.71
CA LYS A 25 1.10 -12.23 1.85
C LYS A 25 1.52 -12.15 0.38
N SER A 26 2.44 -13.01 -0.07
CA SER A 26 2.76 -13.11 -1.49
C SER A 26 1.68 -13.89 -2.25
N VAL A 27 1.62 -13.71 -3.58
CA VAL A 27 0.59 -14.29 -4.45
C VAL A 27 0.47 -15.81 -4.28
N GLN A 28 1.60 -16.52 -4.29
CA GLN A 28 1.62 -17.97 -4.21
C GLN A 28 1.05 -18.53 -2.90
N PRO A 29 1.49 -18.08 -1.70
CA PRO A 29 0.83 -18.45 -0.44
C PRO A 29 -0.65 -18.07 -0.39
N MET A 30 -1.08 -16.94 -0.96
CA MET A 30 -2.50 -16.56 -0.97
C MET A 30 -3.34 -17.52 -1.82
N ALA A 31 -2.87 -17.87 -3.03
CA ALA A 31 -3.56 -18.81 -3.92
C ALA A 31 -3.63 -20.24 -3.34
N ALA A 32 -2.67 -20.63 -2.52
CA ALA A 32 -2.59 -21.97 -1.94
C ALA A 32 -3.49 -22.20 -0.72
N ARG A 33 -4.16 -21.17 -0.18
CA ARG A 33 -4.93 -21.27 1.08
C ARG A 33 -6.24 -22.06 0.94
N ASP A 34 -7.06 -21.68 -0.04
CA ASP A 34 -8.40 -22.23 -0.22
C ASP A 34 -8.63 -22.78 -1.64
N GLY A 35 -7.68 -22.56 -2.56
CA GLY A 35 -7.80 -22.95 -3.97
C GLY A 35 -8.92 -22.24 -4.73
N ALA A 36 -9.61 -21.26 -4.12
CA ALA A 36 -10.74 -20.57 -4.73
C ALA A 36 -10.30 -19.62 -5.86
N VAL A 37 -9.05 -19.15 -5.79
CA VAL A 37 -8.45 -18.29 -6.81
C VAL A 37 -7.07 -18.80 -7.18
N SER A 38 -6.80 -18.93 -8.49
CA SER A 38 -5.51 -19.41 -8.97
C SER A 38 -4.41 -18.37 -8.79
N HIS A 39 -3.17 -18.86 -8.74
CA HIS A 39 -1.97 -18.02 -8.75
C HIS A 39 -2.02 -17.00 -9.90
N ASP A 40 -2.33 -17.46 -11.12
CA ASP A 40 -2.30 -16.62 -12.30
C ASP A 40 -3.37 -15.54 -12.27
N GLN A 41 -4.56 -15.85 -11.74
CA GLN A 41 -5.62 -14.86 -11.55
C GLN A 41 -5.17 -13.74 -10.60
N LEU A 42 -4.58 -14.08 -9.45
CA LEU A 42 -4.06 -13.10 -8.50
C LEU A 42 -2.85 -12.33 -9.07
N HIS A 43 -1.92 -13.03 -9.72
CA HIS A 43 -0.74 -12.42 -10.34
C HIS A 43 -1.16 -11.42 -11.42
N HIS A 44 -2.15 -11.76 -12.24
CA HIS A 44 -2.70 -10.85 -13.22
C HIS A 44 -3.40 -9.65 -12.57
N VAL A 45 -3.94 -9.70 -11.36
CA VAL A 45 -4.46 -8.46 -10.74
C VAL A 45 -3.33 -7.44 -10.55
N VAL A 46 -2.18 -7.88 -10.04
CA VAL A 46 -1.07 -7.00 -9.64
C VAL A 46 -0.18 -6.60 -10.83
N ALA A 47 0.19 -7.54 -11.70
CA ALA A 47 1.30 -7.37 -12.64
C ALA A 47 0.99 -6.50 -13.86
N ASN A 48 -0.23 -6.56 -14.43
CA ASN A 48 -0.56 -5.80 -15.65
C ASN A 48 -1.81 -4.92 -15.49
N GLY A 49 -2.19 -4.59 -14.25
CA GLY A 49 -3.32 -3.70 -13.98
C GLY A 49 -2.92 -2.23 -14.19
N VAL A 50 -3.67 -1.50 -15.01
CA VAL A 50 -3.66 -0.02 -14.95
C VAL A 50 -4.59 0.37 -13.80
N TRP A 51 -4.00 0.75 -12.67
CA TRP A 51 -4.70 1.14 -11.47
C TRP A 51 -5.07 2.63 -11.55
N ASN A 52 -6.37 2.95 -11.51
CA ASN A 52 -6.80 4.33 -11.25
C ASN A 52 -6.91 4.51 -9.73
N THR A 53 -5.97 5.21 -9.10
CA THR A 53 -5.92 5.34 -7.63
C THR A 53 -6.86 6.42 -7.12
N GLU A 54 -7.12 7.46 -7.89
CA GLU A 54 -7.96 8.62 -7.54
C GLU A 54 -9.30 8.24 -6.85
N PRO A 55 -10.13 7.28 -7.35
CA PRO A 55 -11.37 6.94 -6.66
C PRO A 55 -11.17 6.33 -5.27
N LEU A 56 -10.04 5.63 -5.06
CA LEU A 56 -9.69 5.04 -3.77
C LEU A 56 -9.13 6.10 -2.81
N GLU A 57 -8.30 7.02 -3.30
CA GLU A 57 -7.79 8.16 -2.55
C GLU A 57 -8.94 9.03 -2.03
N VAL A 58 -9.91 9.37 -2.89
CA VAL A 58 -11.10 10.12 -2.49
C VAL A 58 -11.91 9.38 -1.42
N ALA A 59 -12.08 8.06 -1.55
CA ALA A 59 -12.80 7.26 -0.55
C ALA A 59 -12.05 7.22 0.79
N LEU A 60 -10.73 7.05 0.75
CA LEU A 60 -9.86 7.05 1.92
C LEU A 60 -9.91 8.40 2.65
N LEU A 61 -9.78 9.50 1.93
CA LEU A 61 -9.82 10.85 2.49
C LEU A 61 -11.16 11.15 3.16
N ARG A 62 -12.28 10.76 2.54
CA ARG A 62 -13.62 10.93 3.13
C ARG A 62 -13.78 10.13 4.42
N GLU A 63 -13.29 8.90 4.43
CA GLU A 63 -13.36 8.04 5.61
C GLU A 63 -12.47 8.58 6.73
N ALA A 64 -11.27 9.04 6.40
CA ALA A 64 -10.35 9.64 7.36
C ALA A 64 -10.91 10.95 7.96
N ASP A 65 -11.52 11.81 7.14
CA ASP A 65 -12.18 13.02 7.60
C ASP A 65 -13.36 12.70 8.53
N THR A 66 -14.16 11.68 8.19
CA THR A 66 -15.28 11.23 9.02
C THR A 66 -14.81 10.72 10.39
N GLN A 67 -13.68 9.99 10.44
CA GLN A 67 -13.19 9.38 11.67
C GLN A 67 -12.34 10.32 12.53
N THR A 68 -11.52 11.17 11.90
CA THR A 68 -10.41 11.90 12.56
C THR A 68 -10.34 13.38 12.16
N GLY A 69 -11.17 13.84 11.22
CA GLY A 69 -11.24 15.24 10.80
C GLY A 69 -11.79 16.17 11.88
N GLY A 70 -11.71 17.47 11.62
CA GLY A 70 -12.16 18.54 12.54
C GLY A 70 -11.08 19.57 12.85
N GLU A 71 -11.45 20.60 13.60
CA GLU A 71 -10.58 21.75 13.90
C GLU A 71 -9.36 21.38 14.75
N ASP A 72 -9.48 20.33 15.57
CA ASP A 72 -8.40 19.84 16.44
C ASP A 72 -7.52 18.75 15.78
N ALA A 73 -7.70 18.50 14.47
CA ALA A 73 -6.94 17.50 13.74
C ALA A 73 -5.59 18.06 13.25
N TRP A 74 -4.58 17.19 13.26
CA TRP A 74 -3.22 17.49 12.81
C TRP A 74 -2.91 16.72 11.54
N LEU A 75 -2.30 17.40 10.56
CA LEU A 75 -1.72 16.75 9.40
C LEU A 75 -0.22 16.60 9.61
N ILE A 76 0.22 15.35 9.76
CA ILE A 76 1.62 14.99 10.01
C ILE A 76 2.24 14.51 8.70
N ILE A 77 3.43 15.03 8.40
CA ILE A 77 4.24 14.63 7.25
C ILE A 77 5.43 13.84 7.77
N ASP A 78 5.61 12.62 7.26
CA ASP A 78 6.71 11.74 7.66
C ASP A 78 7.35 11.09 6.43
N ASP A 79 8.68 11.06 6.41
CA ASP A 79 9.46 10.24 5.49
C ASP A 79 9.92 8.94 6.16
N THR A 80 9.58 7.82 5.55
CA THR A 80 9.99 6.49 5.99
C THR A 80 10.90 5.86 4.94
N ALA A 81 12.17 5.65 5.29
CA ALA A 81 13.10 4.87 4.47
C ALA A 81 12.70 3.38 4.50
N LEU A 82 12.51 2.79 3.33
CA LEU A 82 12.19 1.37 3.14
C LEU A 82 13.39 0.65 2.53
N PRO A 83 14.28 0.02 3.33
CA PRO A 83 15.45 -0.66 2.80
C PRO A 83 15.07 -1.79 1.84
N LYS A 84 15.71 -1.81 0.68
CA LYS A 84 15.52 -2.84 -0.33
C LYS A 84 16.86 -3.50 -0.69
N LYS A 85 16.80 -4.81 -0.93
CA LYS A 85 17.94 -5.56 -1.47
C LYS A 85 17.80 -5.69 -2.99
N GLY A 86 18.90 -5.42 -3.71
CA GLY A 86 18.95 -5.49 -5.18
C GLY A 86 18.75 -4.14 -5.86
N ARG A 87 18.88 -4.13 -7.19
CA ARG A 87 18.78 -2.93 -8.06
C ARG A 87 17.59 -2.97 -9.03
N GLY A 88 16.78 -4.03 -8.99
CA GLY A 88 15.66 -4.25 -9.92
C GLY A 88 14.33 -3.67 -9.46
N LEU A 89 14.35 -2.74 -8.50
CA LEU A 89 13.14 -2.16 -7.90
C LEU A 89 13.08 -0.67 -8.25
N VAL A 90 11.94 -0.24 -8.77
CA VAL A 90 11.67 1.16 -9.13
C VAL A 90 11.80 2.06 -7.90
N GLY A 91 12.38 3.26 -8.03
CA GLY A 91 12.54 4.20 -6.90
C GLY A 91 13.54 3.76 -5.83
N VAL A 92 14.32 2.69 -6.05
CA VAL A 92 15.40 2.32 -5.13
C VAL A 92 16.68 3.04 -5.50
N THR A 93 17.18 3.86 -4.59
CA THR A 93 18.48 4.53 -4.73
C THR A 93 19.26 4.48 -3.40
N PRO A 94 20.59 4.70 -3.42
CA PRO A 94 21.36 4.85 -2.19
C PRO A 94 20.97 6.15 -1.47
N GLN A 95 20.35 6.03 -0.30
CA GLN A 95 19.98 7.17 0.55
C GLN A 95 20.23 6.83 2.03
N TYR A 96 20.19 7.83 2.91
CA TYR A 96 20.37 7.61 4.34
C TYR A 96 19.11 6.97 4.93
N ALA A 97 19.21 5.70 5.34
CA ALA A 97 18.11 5.00 5.99
C ALA A 97 18.25 5.14 7.51
N SER A 98 17.46 6.03 8.12
CA SER A 98 17.47 6.32 9.56
C SER A 98 17.36 5.05 10.42
N ALA A 99 16.44 4.15 10.07
CA ALA A 99 16.25 2.85 10.72
C ALA A 99 17.49 1.93 10.68
N LEU A 100 18.42 2.15 9.75
CA LEU A 100 19.68 1.40 9.64
C LEU A 100 20.90 2.19 10.12
N GLY A 101 20.75 3.48 10.43
CA GLY A 101 21.83 4.38 10.83
C GLY A 101 22.92 4.56 9.78
N LYS A 102 22.63 4.33 8.50
CA LYS A 102 23.62 4.38 7.41
C LYS A 102 22.98 4.58 6.04
N ASN A 103 23.81 4.91 5.06
CA ASN A 103 23.41 4.87 3.66
C ASN A 103 23.16 3.42 3.22
N ALA A 104 22.00 3.19 2.63
CA ALA A 104 21.60 1.91 2.07
C ALA A 104 20.74 2.15 0.82
N ASN A 105 20.58 1.12 0.00
CA ASN A 105 19.58 1.16 -1.07
C ASN A 105 18.20 1.12 -0.42
N CYS A 106 17.41 2.17 -0.59
CA CYS A 106 16.05 2.27 -0.09
C CYS A 106 15.15 2.96 -1.10
N GLN A 107 13.85 2.72 -0.95
CA GLN A 107 12.81 3.62 -1.46
C GLN A 107 12.45 4.56 -0.31
N THR A 108 12.25 5.83 -0.59
CA THR A 108 11.79 6.77 0.43
C THR A 108 10.29 6.96 0.24
N LEU A 109 9.56 6.67 1.30
CA LEU A 109 8.14 6.91 1.34
C LEU A 109 7.87 8.22 2.06
N VAL A 110 7.21 9.17 1.41
CA VAL A 110 6.60 10.31 2.10
C VAL A 110 5.12 10.01 2.31
N SER A 111 4.66 10.14 3.54
CA SER A 111 3.27 9.89 3.92
C SER A 111 2.64 11.11 4.59
N LEU A 112 1.33 11.26 4.38
CA LEU A 112 0.49 12.18 5.12
C LEU A 112 -0.38 11.39 6.09
N THR A 113 -0.36 11.77 7.36
CA THR A 113 -1.16 11.14 8.41
C THR A 113 -2.05 12.19 9.06
N LEU A 114 -3.36 11.99 9.00
CA LEU A 114 -4.33 12.76 9.75
C LEU A 114 -4.45 12.17 11.16
N ALA A 115 -4.26 12.98 12.18
CA ALA A 115 -4.31 12.53 13.57
C ALA A 115 -5.17 13.46 14.44
N SER A 116 -6.00 12.87 15.29
CA SER A 116 -6.72 13.58 16.34
C SER A 116 -6.71 12.70 17.60
N ARG A 117 -6.29 13.29 18.73
CA ARG A 117 -6.05 12.55 19.98
C ARG A 117 -5.10 11.36 19.75
N GLU A 118 -5.54 10.12 20.04
CA GLU A 118 -4.75 8.89 19.93
C GLU A 118 -4.96 8.13 18.61
N VAL A 119 -5.72 8.69 17.65
CA VAL A 119 -6.07 7.99 16.40
C VAL A 119 -5.29 8.60 15.23
N PRO A 120 -4.26 7.91 14.70
CA PRO A 120 -3.60 8.28 13.46
C PRO A 120 -4.18 7.49 12.26
N LEU A 121 -4.52 8.19 11.17
CA LEU A 121 -4.93 7.61 9.89
C LEU A 121 -4.03 8.10 8.76
N ILE A 122 -3.35 7.18 8.08
CA ILE A 122 -2.53 7.50 6.91
C ILE A 122 -3.46 7.74 5.72
N VAL A 123 -3.35 8.91 5.10
CA VAL A 123 -4.27 9.36 4.04
C VAL A 123 -3.64 9.42 2.65
N GLU A 124 -2.32 9.60 2.55
CA GLU A 124 -1.65 9.67 1.24
C GLU A 124 -0.26 9.05 1.27
N ARG A 125 0.19 8.60 0.09
CA ARG A 125 1.46 7.91 -0.10
C ARG A 125 2.18 8.40 -1.37
N CYS A 126 3.24 9.18 -1.20
CA CYS A 126 4.18 9.50 -2.28
C CYS A 126 5.44 8.63 -2.15
N VAL A 127 5.78 7.85 -3.19
CA VAL A 127 7.04 7.09 -3.22
C VAL A 127 7.99 7.80 -4.16
N GLU A 128 9.16 8.18 -3.64
CA GLU A 128 10.29 8.74 -4.40
C GLU A 128 11.41 7.69 -4.57
#